data_AF-A0A0L0GF99-F1
#
_entry.id   AF-A0A0L0GF99-F1
#
_cell.length_a   1.000
_cell.length_b   1.000
_cell.length_c   1.000
_cell.angle_alpha   90.00
_cell.angle_beta   90.00
_cell.angle_gamma   90.00
#
_symmetry.space_group_name_H-M   'P 1'
#
loop_
_entity.id
_entity.type
_entity.pdbx_description
1 polymer ?
#
loop_
_entity_poly.entity_id
_entity_poly.type
_entity_poly.pdbx_seq_one_letter_code
_entity_poly.pdbx_strand_id
1 'polypeptide(L)'
;WPNNHRSVWGSYWSDGQWGFQCCYSTVYNSYCVGEAGKRAKQLSRNANSLLKSASKAADGFEKPKSLLEEHYDRGESAEKASKKNKKSSRSKDKMDNGDEDEDPKARMKRIKKILEREEKREKSIQDGDERKRKYNSFKGNNHDEPTEEEMEAWKIKKAKADDPMAAFM
;
A
#
# COMPACT_ATOMS: atom_id res chain seq x y z
N TRP A 1 -7.93 -30.08 34.10
CA TRP A 1 -8.54 -29.90 32.76
C TRP A 1 -7.49 -29.29 31.84
N PRO A 2 -7.42 -29.68 30.56
CA PRO A 2 -6.24 -29.42 29.73
C PRO A 2 -5.90 -27.93 29.66
N ASN A 3 -4.61 -27.62 29.69
CA ASN A 3 -4.01 -26.28 29.58
C ASN A 3 -4.37 -25.26 30.69
N ASN A 4 -4.46 -25.75 31.93
CA ASN A 4 -4.64 -24.93 33.15
C ASN A 4 -5.99 -24.19 33.24
N HIS A 5 -7.02 -24.69 32.55
CA HIS A 5 -8.38 -24.16 32.67
C HIS A 5 -9.10 -24.75 33.89
N ARG A 6 -9.91 -23.92 34.57
CA ARG A 6 -10.80 -24.33 35.68
C ARG A 6 -12.22 -24.68 35.21
N SER A 7 -12.54 -24.45 33.93
CA SER A 7 -13.85 -24.69 33.33
C SER A 7 -13.70 -25.48 32.03
N VAL A 8 -14.73 -26.24 31.65
CA VAL A 8 -14.76 -26.98 30.39
C VAL A 8 -14.94 -26.05 29.19
N TRP A 9 -14.50 -26.48 28.00
CA TRP A 9 -14.80 -25.76 26.76
C TRP A 9 -16.32 -25.73 26.52
N GLY A 10 -16.87 -24.59 26.08
CA GLY A 10 -18.31 -24.41 25.91
C GLY A 10 -19.03 -23.92 27.18
N SER A 11 -18.30 -23.70 28.28
CA SER A 11 -18.86 -23.10 29.50
C SER A 11 -19.15 -21.60 29.39
N TYR A 12 -18.72 -20.95 28.29
CA TYR A 12 -18.90 -19.53 28.03
C TYR A 12 -19.27 -19.29 26.56
N TRP A 13 -20.18 -18.34 26.31
CA TRP A 13 -20.63 -17.92 24.98
C TRP A 13 -20.63 -16.40 24.89
N SER A 14 -20.02 -15.85 23.85
CA SER A 14 -20.12 -14.42 23.52
C SER A 14 -19.88 -14.18 22.04
N ASP A 15 -20.61 -13.23 21.46
CA ASP A 15 -20.40 -12.75 20.09
C ASP A 15 -20.34 -13.87 19.04
N GLY A 16 -21.15 -14.92 19.20
CA GLY A 16 -21.19 -16.06 18.28
C GLY A 16 -20.09 -17.10 18.48
N GLN A 17 -19.29 -16.99 19.54
CA GLN A 17 -18.18 -17.89 19.82
C GLN A 17 -18.28 -18.56 21.18
N TRP A 18 -18.01 -19.87 21.22
CA TRP A 18 -17.87 -20.64 22.47
C TRP A 18 -16.46 -20.49 23.04
N GLY A 19 -16.34 -20.62 24.36
CA GLY A 19 -15.07 -20.50 25.06
C GLY A 19 -15.09 -21.07 26.48
N PHE A 20 -14.07 -20.68 27.25
CA PHE A 20 -13.89 -21.08 28.65
C PHE A 20 -14.35 -19.98 29.62
N GLN A 21 -15.24 -20.29 30.57
CA GLN A 21 -15.71 -19.37 31.62
C GLN A 21 -14.57 -18.84 32.52
N CYS A 22 -13.53 -19.66 32.76
CA CYS A 22 -12.44 -19.32 33.69
C CYS A 22 -11.54 -18.18 33.20
N CYS A 23 -11.39 -17.96 31.89
CA CYS A 23 -10.53 -16.92 31.29
C CYS A 23 -11.18 -16.12 30.14
N TYR A 24 -12.42 -16.48 29.74
CA TYR A 24 -13.12 -15.94 28.56
C TYR A 24 -12.34 -16.07 27.24
N SER A 25 -11.41 -17.04 27.17
CA SER A 25 -10.74 -17.39 25.92
C SER A 25 -11.72 -18.14 25.01
N THR A 26 -11.84 -17.67 23.77
CA THR A 26 -12.63 -18.28 22.68
C THR A 26 -11.74 -19.11 21.74
N VAL A 27 -10.49 -19.39 22.16
CA VAL A 27 -9.52 -20.18 21.38
C VAL A 27 -9.38 -21.56 22.01
N TYR A 28 -9.71 -22.60 21.24
CA TYR A 28 -9.62 -23.99 21.69
C TYR A 28 -8.15 -24.38 21.90
N ASN A 29 -7.88 -25.21 22.91
CA ASN A 29 -6.54 -25.67 23.27
C ASN A 29 -5.53 -24.55 23.61
N SER A 30 -5.98 -23.33 23.93
CA SER A 30 -5.12 -22.26 24.46
C SER A 30 -4.79 -22.48 25.94
N TYR A 31 -3.69 -21.90 26.43
CA TYR A 31 -3.38 -21.88 27.87
C TYR A 31 -4.24 -20.84 28.60
N CYS A 32 -4.67 -21.17 29.81
CA CYS A 32 -5.41 -20.25 30.65
C CYS A 32 -4.54 -19.05 31.06
N VAL A 33 -5.00 -17.84 30.73
CA VAL A 33 -4.30 -16.57 30.99
C VAL A 33 -4.70 -15.97 32.35
N GLY A 34 -5.56 -16.65 33.12
CA GLY A 34 -6.02 -16.20 34.43
C GLY A 34 -6.77 -14.86 34.41
N GLU A 35 -6.83 -14.18 35.56
CA GLU A 35 -7.52 -12.88 35.69
C GLU A 35 -6.80 -11.73 34.97
N ALA A 36 -5.47 -11.75 34.92
CA ALA A 36 -4.69 -10.73 34.22
C ALA A 36 -5.06 -10.69 32.73
N GLY A 37 -5.18 -11.86 32.10
CA GLY A 37 -5.64 -11.98 30.71
C GLY A 37 -7.07 -11.50 30.49
N LYS A 38 -7.98 -11.73 31.45
CA LYS A 38 -9.36 -11.21 31.38
C LYS A 38 -9.38 -9.69 31.33
N ARG A 39 -8.64 -9.03 32.22
CA ARG A 39 -8.56 -7.56 32.28
C ARG A 39 -7.96 -7.01 30.98
N ALA A 40 -6.87 -7.61 30.48
CA ALA A 40 -6.27 -7.22 29.21
C ALA A 40 -7.26 -7.32 28.04
N LYS A 41 -8.06 -8.40 27.97
CA LYS A 41 -9.06 -8.61 26.92
C LYS A 41 -10.25 -7.64 27.02
N GLN A 42 -10.63 -7.24 28.23
CA GLN A 42 -11.65 -6.19 28.42
C GLN A 42 -11.13 -4.81 27.99
N LEU A 43 -9.90 -4.47 28.37
CA LEU A 43 -9.25 -3.22 27.95
C LEU A 43 -9.10 -3.14 26.43
N SER A 44 -8.70 -4.24 25.77
CA SER A 44 -8.59 -4.25 24.32
C SER A 44 -9.96 -4.13 23.63
N ARG A 45 -11.02 -4.75 24.18
CA ARG A 45 -12.39 -4.58 23.67
C ARG A 45 -12.84 -3.12 23.77
N ASN A 46 -12.57 -2.46 24.90
CA ASN A 46 -12.91 -1.06 25.12
C ASN A 46 -12.12 -0.14 24.19
N ALA A 47 -10.81 -0.37 24.04
CA ALA A 47 -9.96 0.39 23.14
C ALA A 47 -10.43 0.28 21.67
N ASN A 48 -10.77 -0.93 21.22
CA ASN A 48 -11.31 -1.15 19.89
C ASN A 48 -12.66 -0.45 19.67
N SER A 49 -13.53 -0.42 20.70
CA SER A 49 -14.78 0.34 20.64
C SER A 49 -14.54 1.84 20.48
N LEU A 50 -13.56 2.38 21.20
CA LEU A 50 -13.22 3.81 21.17
C LEU A 50 -12.58 4.22 19.85
N LEU A 51 -11.74 3.35 19.28
CA LEU A 51 -11.16 3.58 17.96
C LEU A 51 -12.25 3.58 16.87
N LYS A 52 -13.22 2.68 16.98
CA LYS A 52 -14.33 2.58 16.02
C LYS A 52 -15.32 3.76 16.11
N SER A 53 -15.47 4.40 17.27
CA SER A 53 -16.24 5.63 17.38
C SER A 53 -15.47 6.85 16.84
N ALA A 54 -14.16 6.91 17.06
CA ALA A 54 -13.31 7.97 16.51
C ALA A 54 -13.28 7.96 14.97
N SER A 55 -13.16 6.78 14.34
CA SER A 55 -13.17 6.67 12.88
C SER A 55 -14.49 7.15 12.26
N LYS A 56 -15.63 6.96 12.96
CA LYS A 56 -16.94 7.38 12.47
C LYS A 56 -17.17 8.89 12.57
N ALA A 57 -16.42 9.60 13.41
CA ALA A 57 -16.48 11.06 13.53
C ALA A 57 -15.65 11.79 12.46
N ALA A 58 -14.69 11.11 11.83
CA ALA A 58 -13.81 11.67 10.81
C ALA A 58 -14.41 11.70 9.39
N ASP A 59 -15.52 10.99 9.14
CA ASP A 59 -16.21 10.96 7.84
C ASP A 59 -16.99 12.26 7.51
N GLY A 60 -17.00 13.26 8.41
CA GLY A 60 -17.77 14.51 8.26
C GLY A 60 -16.98 15.74 7.81
N PHE A 61 -15.68 15.63 7.49
CA PHE A 61 -14.86 16.77 7.08
C PHE A 61 -14.57 16.70 5.59
N GLU A 62 -15.07 17.68 4.81
CA GLU A 62 -14.72 17.83 3.40
C GLU A 62 -13.20 17.95 3.26
N LYS A 63 -12.64 17.12 2.39
CA LYS A 63 -11.19 17.05 2.17
C LYS A 63 -10.70 18.42 1.70
N PRO A 64 -9.70 19.04 2.36
CA PRO A 64 -9.05 20.20 1.80
C PRO A 64 -8.39 19.80 0.47
N LYS A 65 -8.45 20.71 -0.51
CA LYS A 65 -7.86 20.50 -1.84
C LYS A 65 -6.41 20.04 -1.72
N SER A 66 -6.05 19.04 -2.52
CA SER A 66 -4.71 18.47 -2.49
C SER A 66 -3.69 19.49 -3.03
N LEU A 67 -2.47 19.48 -2.47
CA LEU A 67 -1.37 20.35 -2.91
C LEU A 67 -1.04 20.19 -4.41
N LEU A 68 -1.29 19.00 -4.96
CA LEU A 68 -1.14 18.69 -6.37
C LEU A 68 -2.16 19.43 -7.24
N GLU A 69 -3.40 19.56 -6.76
CA GLU A 69 -4.49 20.27 -7.43
C GLU A 69 -4.23 21.79 -7.46
N GLU A 70 -3.67 22.34 -6.38
CA GLU A 70 -3.24 23.75 -6.34
C GLU A 70 -2.11 24.06 -7.34
N HIS A 71 -1.23 23.08 -7.62
CA HIS A 71 -0.14 23.25 -8.59
C HIS A 71 -0.62 23.20 -10.05
N TYR A 72 -1.66 22.42 -10.36
CA TYR A 72 -2.24 22.39 -11.71
C TYR A 72 -2.94 23.71 -12.07
N ASP A 73 -3.68 24.30 -11.14
CA ASP A 73 -4.33 25.62 -11.33
C ASP A 73 -3.29 26.76 -11.52
N ARG A 74 -2.13 26.65 -10.86
CA ARG A 74 -1.01 27.58 -11.01
C ARG A 74 -0.22 27.36 -12.32
N GLY A 75 -0.22 26.13 -12.85
CA GLY A 75 0.43 25.77 -14.11
C GLY A 75 -0.25 26.36 -15.34
N GLU A 76 -1.58 26.33 -15.40
CA GLU A 76 -2.34 26.88 -16.54
C GLU A 76 -2.27 28.41 -16.64
N SER A 77 -2.08 29.09 -15.51
CA SER A 77 -1.91 30.55 -15.45
C SER A 77 -0.47 30.99 -15.77
N ALA A 78 0.54 30.14 -15.53
CA ALA A 78 1.93 30.38 -15.90
C ALA A 78 2.24 30.13 -17.40
N GLU A 79 1.55 29.19 -18.04
CA GLU A 79 1.76 28.87 -19.46
C GLU A 79 1.30 30.00 -20.40
N LYS A 80 0.33 30.83 -19.97
CA LYS A 80 -0.11 32.03 -20.70
C LYS A 80 0.82 33.24 -20.53
N ALA A 81 1.74 33.22 -19.55
CA ALA A 81 2.70 34.30 -19.30
C ALA A 81 4.06 34.10 -19.99
N SER A 82 4.43 32.87 -20.35
CA SER A 82 5.79 32.54 -20.85
C SER A 82 6.02 32.82 -22.35
N LYS A 83 5.00 33.21 -23.12
CA LYS A 83 5.14 33.53 -24.56
C LYS A 83 5.64 34.95 -24.88
N LYS A 84 6.10 35.75 -23.90
CA LYS A 84 6.48 37.16 -24.15
C LYS A 84 7.90 37.60 -23.79
N ASN A 85 8.84 36.72 -23.43
CA ASN A 85 10.22 37.18 -23.27
C ASN A 85 11.27 36.20 -23.79
N LYS A 86 11.79 36.54 -24.97
CA LYS A 86 12.99 35.97 -25.57
C LYS A 86 14.05 37.08 -25.59
N LYS A 87 15.07 37.01 -24.72
CA LYS A 87 16.50 37.29 -25.00
C LYS A 87 17.34 37.59 -23.74
N SER A 88 18.61 37.15 -23.83
CA SER A 88 19.80 37.48 -23.02
C SER A 88 19.87 36.77 -21.65
N SER A 89 21.00 36.26 -21.15
CA SER A 89 22.41 36.30 -21.56
C SER A 89 23.16 35.09 -20.94
N ARG A 90 24.49 35.09 -21.02
CA ARG A 90 25.42 33.96 -21.10
C ARG A 90 26.44 34.01 -19.95
N SER A 91 26.63 32.94 -19.17
CA SER A 91 27.93 32.43 -18.63
C SER A 91 27.66 31.20 -17.73
N LYS A 92 28.21 30.01 -18.02
CA LYS A 92 29.45 29.44 -17.43
C LYS A 92 29.35 29.34 -15.90
N ASP A 93 29.23 28.15 -15.31
CA ASP A 93 30.33 27.19 -15.13
C ASP A 93 29.90 25.71 -15.05
N LYS A 94 30.86 24.86 -15.42
CA LYS A 94 30.80 23.39 -15.39
C LYS A 94 30.88 22.86 -13.96
N MET A 95 30.05 21.88 -13.61
CA MET A 95 30.47 20.74 -12.81
C MET A 95 29.99 19.45 -13.47
N ASP A 96 30.98 18.60 -13.69
CA ASP A 96 31.03 17.38 -14.46
C ASP A 96 30.72 16.20 -13.52
N ASN A 97 29.60 15.53 -13.76
CA ASN A 97 29.39 14.12 -13.43
C ASN A 97 28.64 13.54 -14.62
N GLY A 98 29.32 12.71 -15.40
CA GLY A 98 28.77 12.09 -16.60
C GLY A 98 27.62 11.17 -16.26
N ASP A 99 26.40 11.66 -16.48
CA ASP A 99 25.21 10.87 -16.74
C ASP A 99 24.89 11.08 -18.22
N GLU A 100 24.91 9.99 -19.00
CA GLU A 100 24.64 10.04 -20.43
C GLU A 100 23.25 10.66 -20.64
N ASP A 101 23.21 11.80 -21.35
CA ASP A 101 22.02 12.57 -21.70
C ASP A 101 21.03 11.74 -22.55
N GLU A 102 20.30 10.82 -21.91
CA GLU A 102 19.10 10.27 -22.48
C GLU A 102 17.94 11.23 -22.19
N ASP A 103 17.40 11.82 -23.26
CA ASP A 103 16.24 12.72 -23.22
C ASP A 103 15.21 12.21 -22.20
N PRO A 104 14.83 12.99 -21.17
CA PRO A 104 13.94 12.53 -20.10
C PRO A 104 12.62 11.96 -20.63
N LYS A 105 12.19 12.40 -21.83
CA LYS A 105 11.03 11.84 -22.53
C LYS A 105 11.26 10.42 -23.03
N ALA A 106 12.46 10.07 -23.46
CA ALA A 106 12.83 8.74 -23.91
C ALA A 106 12.85 7.75 -22.75
N ARG A 107 13.46 8.13 -21.61
CA ARG A 107 13.47 7.34 -20.35
C ARG A 107 12.05 7.09 -19.85
N MET A 108 11.21 8.12 -19.78
CA MET A 108 9.80 7.99 -19.41
C MET A 108 9.00 7.07 -20.36
N LYS A 109 9.31 7.10 -21.67
CA LYS A 109 8.67 6.22 -22.65
C LYS A 109 9.06 4.75 -22.45
N ARG A 110 10.31 4.47 -22.07
CA ARG A 110 10.76 3.11 -21.75
C ARG A 110 10.11 2.59 -20.47
N ILE A 111 10.07 3.40 -19.41
CA ILE A 111 9.38 3.08 -18.15
C ILE A 111 7.89 2.78 -18.41
N LYS A 112 7.19 3.63 -19.19
CA LYS A 112 5.78 3.40 -19.54
C LYS A 112 5.58 2.09 -20.32
N LYS A 113 6.47 1.76 -21.24
CA LYS A 113 6.44 0.51 -22.02
C LYS A 113 6.67 -0.73 -21.13
N ILE A 114 7.51 -0.61 -20.10
CA ILE A 114 7.73 -1.68 -19.12
C ILE A 114 6.47 -1.87 -18.26
N LEU A 115 5.90 -0.79 -17.74
CA LEU A 115 4.67 -0.81 -16.94
C LEU A 115 3.50 -1.46 -17.70
N GLU A 116 3.29 -1.08 -18.96
CA GLU A 116 2.23 -1.65 -19.81
C GLU A 116 2.42 -3.15 -20.06
N ARG A 117 3.68 -3.62 -20.16
CA ARG A 117 3.99 -5.05 -20.31
C ARG A 117 3.67 -5.82 -19.02
N GLU A 118 3.95 -5.25 -17.85
CA GLU A 118 3.61 -5.87 -16.58
C GLU A 118 2.11 -5.94 -16.35
N GLU A 119 1.40 -4.85 -16.61
CA GLU A 119 -0.06 -4.78 -16.45
C GLU A 119 -0.76 -5.79 -17.39
N LYS A 120 -0.29 -5.93 -18.63
CA LYS A 120 -0.78 -6.97 -19.55
C LYS A 120 -0.49 -8.39 -19.03
N ARG A 121 0.66 -8.63 -18.40
CA ARG A 121 0.98 -9.92 -17.77
C ARG A 121 0.03 -10.20 -16.61
N GLU A 122 -0.15 -9.25 -15.70
CA GLU A 122 -1.07 -9.40 -14.55
C GLU A 122 -2.51 -9.61 -14.99
N LYS A 123 -2.97 -8.82 -15.95
CA LYS A 123 -4.32 -8.97 -16.51
C LYS A 123 -4.52 -10.32 -17.18
N SER A 124 -3.52 -10.84 -17.90
CA SER A 124 -3.59 -12.19 -18.49
C SER A 124 -3.62 -13.32 -17.44
N ILE A 125 -3.02 -13.10 -16.26
CA ILE A 125 -3.06 -14.04 -15.14
C ILE A 125 -4.41 -13.96 -14.42
N GLN A 126 -4.96 -12.75 -14.29
CA GLN A 126 -6.24 -12.48 -13.62
C GLN A 126 -7.44 -12.95 -14.45
N ASP A 127 -7.46 -12.65 -15.76
CA ASP A 127 -8.56 -12.98 -16.68
C ASP A 127 -8.47 -14.43 -17.23
N GLY A 128 -7.39 -15.15 -16.94
CA GLY A 128 -7.16 -16.50 -17.42
C GLY A 128 -7.89 -17.57 -16.61
N ASP A 129 -8.63 -18.43 -17.30
CA ASP A 129 -9.20 -19.68 -16.79
C ASP A 129 -8.10 -20.51 -16.08
N GLU A 130 -8.35 -20.96 -14.84
CA GLU A 130 -7.30 -21.51 -13.95
C GLU A 130 -6.53 -22.68 -14.56
N ARG A 131 -7.17 -23.43 -15.46
CA ARG A 131 -6.56 -24.56 -16.20
C ARG A 131 -5.59 -24.15 -17.30
N LYS A 132 -5.70 -22.91 -17.80
CA LYS A 132 -4.83 -22.36 -18.87
C LYS A 132 -3.72 -21.47 -18.32
N ARG A 133 -3.68 -21.22 -17.00
CA ARG A 133 -2.56 -20.51 -16.36
C ARG A 133 -1.27 -21.29 -16.61
N LYS A 134 -0.34 -20.68 -17.35
CA LYS A 134 0.96 -21.28 -17.66
C LYS A 134 1.70 -21.51 -16.34
N TYR A 135 2.04 -22.77 -16.05
CA TYR A 135 2.82 -23.11 -14.86
C TYR A 135 4.16 -22.37 -14.93
N ASN A 136 4.37 -21.42 -14.02
CA ASN A 136 5.64 -20.74 -13.88
C ASN A 136 6.56 -21.65 -13.07
N SER A 137 7.01 -22.75 -13.70
CA SER A 137 8.05 -23.60 -13.13
C SER A 137 9.30 -22.75 -13.01
N PHE A 138 9.54 -22.29 -11.78
CA PHE A 138 10.79 -21.83 -11.22
C PHE A 138 11.88 -21.59 -12.28
N LYS A 139 11.99 -20.35 -12.75
CA LYS A 139 13.03 -19.91 -13.68
C LYS A 139 14.37 -19.92 -12.92
N GLY A 140 14.94 -21.11 -12.78
CA GLY A 140 16.26 -21.32 -12.22
C GLY A 140 17.31 -20.64 -13.10
N ASN A 141 18.12 -19.81 -12.46
CA ASN A 141 19.50 -19.45 -12.82
C ASN A 141 19.78 -18.18 -13.64
N ASN A 142 18.82 -17.31 -13.91
CA ASN A 142 19.15 -15.94 -14.35
C ASN A 142 18.51 -14.92 -13.38
N HIS A 143 19.20 -14.65 -12.27
CA HIS A 143 19.05 -13.37 -11.59
C HIS A 143 19.72 -12.31 -12.46
N ASP A 144 19.07 -11.96 -13.57
CA ASP A 144 19.40 -10.73 -14.28
C ASP A 144 19.07 -9.61 -13.28
N GLU A 145 20.09 -8.88 -12.82
CA GLU A 145 19.91 -7.76 -11.90
C GLU A 145 18.90 -6.79 -12.53
N PRO A 146 17.81 -6.43 -11.84
CA PRO A 146 16.80 -5.55 -12.39
C PRO A 146 17.45 -4.26 -12.88
N THR A 147 17.23 -3.95 -14.15
CA THR A 147 17.76 -2.72 -14.74
C THR A 147 17.18 -1.51 -14.01
N GLU A 148 17.88 -0.38 -14.01
CA GLU A 148 17.46 0.83 -13.29
C GLU A 148 16.02 1.25 -13.66
N GLU A 149 15.67 1.11 -14.93
CA GLU A 149 14.32 1.42 -15.44
C GLU A 149 13.25 0.44 -14.95
N GLU A 150 13.60 -0.83 -14.73
CA GLU A 150 12.71 -1.83 -14.14
C GLU A 150 12.51 -1.59 -12.65
N MET A 151 13.57 -1.17 -11.94
CA MET A 151 13.47 -0.77 -10.53
C MET A 151 12.61 0.48 -10.34
N GLU A 152 12.70 1.47 -11.24
CA GLU A 152 11.83 2.64 -11.23
C GLU A 152 10.37 2.28 -11.53
N ALA A 153 10.14 1.44 -12.54
CA ALA A 153 8.80 0.94 -12.84
C ALA A 153 8.19 0.22 -11.63
N TRP A 154 8.97 -0.62 -10.94
CA TRP A 154 8.55 -1.33 -9.74
C TRP A 154 8.23 -0.37 -8.58
N LYS A 155 9.08 0.66 -8.34
CA LYS A 155 8.83 1.68 -7.30
C LYS A 155 7.54 2.46 -7.57
N ILE A 156 7.28 2.85 -8.82
CA ILE A 156 6.05 3.57 -9.22
C ILE A 156 4.81 2.70 -9.00
N LYS A 157 4.88 1.41 -9.32
CA LYS A 157 3.76 0.48 -9.17
C LYS A 157 3.47 0.14 -7.71
N LYS A 158 4.52 -0.13 -6.92
CA LYS A 158 4.39 -0.43 -5.50
C LYS A 158 3.81 0.75 -4.71
N ALA A 159 4.29 1.97 -4.98
CA ALA A 159 3.76 3.17 -4.36
C ALA A 159 2.25 3.34 -4.57
N LYS A 160 1.70 2.92 -5.72
CA LYS A 160 0.26 2.98 -6.00
C LYS A 160 -0.55 1.90 -5.28
N ALA A 161 0.03 0.72 -5.06
CA ALA A 161 -0.69 -0.41 -4.46
C ALA A 161 -0.76 -0.31 -2.93
N ASP A 162 0.31 0.21 -2.30
CA ASP A 162 0.44 0.26 -0.83
C ASP A 162 -0.03 1.61 -0.23
N ASP A 163 -0.40 2.59 -1.05
CA ASP A 163 -0.85 3.92 -0.58
C ASP A 163 -2.38 3.97 -0.39
N PRO A 164 -2.89 4.07 0.85
CA PRO A 164 -4.32 4.23 1.12
C PRO A 164 -4.91 5.54 0.56
N MET A 165 -4.06 6.48 0.11
CA MET A 165 -4.49 7.68 -0.62
C MET A 165 -4.60 7.49 -2.14
N ALA A 166 -4.10 6.39 -2.72
CA ALA A 166 -4.18 6.15 -4.16
C ALA A 166 -5.63 6.06 -4.68
N ALA A 167 -6.60 5.70 -3.83
CA ALA A 167 -8.02 5.70 -4.17
C ALA A 167 -8.66 7.11 -4.20
N PHE A 168 -7.90 8.15 -3.83
CA PHE A 168 -8.38 9.53 -3.67
C PHE A 168 -7.60 10.56 -4.49
N MET A 169 -6.64 10.14 -5.31
CA MET A 169 -5.97 10.92 -6.36
C MET A 169 -6.49 10.51 -7.73
#